data_AF-A0A835LU82-F1
#
_entry.id   AF-A0A835LU82-F1
#
_cell.length_a   1.000
_cell.length_b   1.000
_cell.length_c   1.000
_cell.angle_alpha   90.00
_cell.angle_beta   90.00
_cell.angle_gamma   90.00
#
_symmetry.space_group_name_H-M   'P 1'
#
loop_
_entity.id
_entity.type
_entity.pdbx_description
1 polymer ?
#
loop_
_entity_poly.entity_id
_entity_poly.type
_entity_poly.pdbx_seq_one_letter_code
_entity_poly.pdbx_strand_id
1 'polypeptide(L)'
;MGKKERRTINGSSPRHADSFEKIDKALRILPISSPLSSSTSWSTLQHLKTFFTKTYHFNCSRELEAMASKLQHSVTFLPLKDLRFAHTAMDGNTWFMSSICDDAGEEGETEHLYFPSEASKGRLLCVAGNDSHYGERNLYGFAWKDSLPANSTLMEGLTFVSDTYYDYTNLWHGLTAMAPFVSWYKRNGCESPSRWVLYHWGELRTGMGSWHENLMKATFGELKVEGFGKSNGSSCFEKAVVMRHNIGKMGKREGLSNAENNKKEDTAVRLTLLMRKGARSFKNESLVVKIFSNECARVKGCKLTVTQSENLSFCDQVRAMSFTDIVASPHGAQLTNMLFMDRNSSVMEFFPNGWWEYAGIGKYAHHWMADYSGMKHLGAWWDPQVEKECPHPEKESECFGIYKNGQVGHNETFFTEWARNAINQVKVMKQDEFSTQQPKSSCVCARVVE
;
A
#
# COMPACT_ATOMS: atom_id res chain seq x y z
N MET A 1 -17.00 -25.23 44.25
CA MET A 1 -15.89 -25.68 45.13
C MET A 1 -14.60 -25.36 44.40
N GLY A 2 -13.65 -24.53 44.85
CA GLY A 2 -13.51 -23.76 46.08
C GLY A 2 -12.76 -22.44 45.82
N LYS A 3 -12.97 -21.50 46.75
CA LYS A 3 -12.29 -20.20 46.88
C LYS A 3 -10.83 -20.38 47.32
N LYS A 4 -9.98 -19.44 46.89
CA LYS A 4 -8.84 -18.82 47.61
C LYS A 4 -8.13 -17.88 46.63
N GLU A 5 -7.61 -16.70 46.95
CA GLU A 5 -7.76 -15.75 48.05
C GLU A 5 -6.96 -14.51 47.58
N ARG A 6 -7.50 -13.31 47.75
CA ARG A 6 -6.76 -12.06 47.50
C ARG A 6 -5.62 -11.93 48.52
N ARG A 7 -4.42 -11.61 48.05
CA ARG A 7 -3.39 -10.93 48.85
C ARG A 7 -2.90 -9.69 48.12
N THR A 8 -3.30 -8.55 48.67
CA THR A 8 -2.67 -7.24 48.54
C THR A 8 -1.28 -7.27 49.19
N ILE A 9 -0.26 -6.77 48.49
CA ILE A 9 1.00 -6.31 49.11
C ILE A 9 1.35 -4.95 48.50
N ASN A 10 1.25 -3.93 49.36
CA ASN A 10 1.85 -2.61 49.22
C ASN A 10 3.38 -2.73 49.15
N GLY A 11 4.01 -1.95 48.27
CA GLY A 11 5.47 -1.89 48.16
C GLY A 11 5.94 -0.75 47.27
N SER A 12 5.52 0.48 47.57
CA SER A 12 6.12 1.70 47.01
C SER A 12 7.47 1.95 47.69
N SER A 13 8.57 1.81 46.94
CA SER A 13 9.90 2.27 47.36
C SER A 13 10.21 3.63 46.70
N PRO A 14 10.58 4.66 47.48
CA PRO A 14 10.75 6.03 46.99
C PRO A 14 12.19 6.27 46.52
N ARG A 15 12.39 6.49 45.23
CA ARG A 15 13.67 7.00 44.70
C ARG A 15 13.45 8.02 43.58
N HIS A 16 12.69 9.07 43.86
CA HIS A 16 12.62 10.27 43.00
C HIS A 16 12.29 11.56 43.80
N ALA A 17 12.81 11.69 45.03
CA ALA A 17 12.64 12.90 45.84
C ALA A 17 13.96 13.59 46.25
N ASP A 18 15.14 13.03 45.93
CA ASP A 18 16.43 13.54 46.39
C ASP A 18 17.15 14.50 45.42
N SER A 19 16.55 14.81 44.26
CA SER A 19 17.20 15.67 43.26
C SER A 19 16.69 17.12 43.22
N PHE A 20 15.56 17.41 43.87
CA PHE A 20 14.98 18.77 43.90
C PHE A 20 15.33 19.56 45.17
N GLU A 21 15.76 18.89 46.25
CA GLU A 21 16.10 19.56 47.52
C GLU A 21 17.54 20.11 47.57
N LYS A 22 18.40 19.73 46.60
CA LYS A 22 19.79 20.22 46.51
C LYS A 22 19.95 21.53 45.74
N ILE A 23 18.94 21.96 44.98
CA ILE A 23 18.99 23.22 44.22
C ILE A 23 18.49 24.41 45.07
N ASP A 24 17.58 24.17 46.02
CA ASP A 24 16.99 25.24 46.85
C ASP A 24 17.89 25.65 48.04
N LYS A 25 18.86 24.82 48.42
CA LYS A 25 19.84 25.11 49.49
C LYS A 25 21.00 26.04 49.06
N ALA A 26 21.20 26.25 47.75
CA ALA A 26 22.27 27.12 47.23
C ALA A 26 21.86 28.60 47.11
N LEU A 27 20.57 28.93 47.28
CA LEU A 27 20.03 30.28 47.11
C LEU A 27 19.67 31.01 48.43
N ARG A 28 19.95 30.42 49.59
CA ARG A 28 19.64 31.03 50.91
C ARG A 28 20.84 31.11 51.84
N ILE A 29 21.90 31.82 51.48
CA ILE A 29 22.82 32.42 52.47
C ILE A 29 23.27 33.79 51.96
N LEU A 30 22.56 34.84 52.37
CA LEU A 30 23.06 36.21 52.41
C LEU A 30 22.71 36.79 53.78
N PRO A 31 23.68 37.12 54.66
CA PRO A 31 23.45 38.07 55.73
C PRO A 31 23.80 39.48 55.22
N ILE A 32 22.85 40.39 55.39
CA ILE A 32 23.03 41.83 55.19
C ILE A 32 23.56 42.42 56.51
N SER A 33 24.78 42.94 56.52
CA SER A 33 25.19 44.16 57.26
C SER A 33 26.70 44.46 57.04
N SER A 34 26.98 45.65 56.51
CA SER A 34 28.28 46.27 56.13
C SER A 34 29.16 46.69 57.35
N PRO A 35 30.38 47.31 57.21
CA PRO A 35 31.11 47.71 55.99
C PRO A 35 32.63 47.41 55.92
N LEU A 36 33.15 47.49 54.68
CA LEU A 36 34.52 47.77 54.21
C LEU A 36 35.71 46.92 54.74
N SER A 37 36.19 46.01 53.88
CA SER A 37 37.49 46.18 53.17
C SER A 37 37.84 44.91 52.40
N SER A 38 37.78 44.95 51.07
CA SER A 38 38.78 44.40 50.15
C SER A 38 38.20 44.35 48.74
N SER A 39 38.96 44.87 47.80
CA SER A 39 38.64 44.94 46.38
C SER A 39 38.53 43.54 45.78
N THR A 40 37.31 43.02 45.66
CA THR A 40 37.02 42.02 44.62
C THR A 40 36.27 42.75 43.51
N SER A 41 36.98 42.95 42.39
CA SER A 41 36.46 43.74 41.29
C SER A 41 35.20 43.08 40.71
N TRP A 42 34.22 43.88 40.29
CA TRP A 42 33.04 43.42 39.57
C TRP A 42 33.38 42.59 38.32
N SER A 43 34.55 42.80 37.73
CA SER A 43 35.05 41.97 36.63
C SER A 43 35.37 40.54 37.07
N THR A 44 35.82 40.29 38.30
CA THR A 44 36.10 38.94 38.81
C THR A 44 34.82 38.12 38.98
N LEU A 45 33.72 38.74 39.43
CA LEU A 45 32.40 38.11 39.54
C LEU A 45 31.75 37.87 38.17
N GLN A 46 31.92 38.79 37.22
CA GLN A 46 31.51 38.56 35.82
C GLN A 46 32.35 37.46 35.16
N HIS A 47 33.66 37.41 35.40
CA HIS A 47 34.54 36.35 34.91
C HIS A 47 34.17 35.00 35.50
N LEU A 48 33.88 34.90 36.81
CA LEU A 48 33.41 33.66 37.42
C LEU A 48 32.06 33.24 36.86
N LYS A 49 31.10 34.16 36.70
CA LYS A 49 29.78 33.83 36.12
C LYS A 49 29.90 33.37 34.66
N THR A 50 30.79 34.00 33.87
CA THR A 50 31.07 33.63 32.48
C THR A 50 31.90 32.35 32.37
N PHE A 51 32.80 32.10 33.32
CA PHE A 51 33.61 30.89 33.40
C PHE A 51 32.75 29.71 33.82
N PHE A 52 31.92 29.84 34.86
CA PHE A 52 30.96 28.81 35.25
C PHE A 52 29.96 28.54 34.12
N THR A 53 29.34 29.56 33.49
CA THR A 53 28.43 29.28 32.36
C THR A 53 29.15 28.64 31.17
N LYS A 54 30.37 29.07 30.81
CA LYS A 54 31.14 28.42 29.73
C LYS A 54 31.58 27.01 30.09
N THR A 55 32.08 26.77 31.29
CA THR A 55 32.59 25.46 31.72
C THR A 55 31.45 24.46 31.95
N TYR A 56 30.32 24.88 32.53
CA TYR A 56 29.12 24.05 32.63
C TYR A 56 28.49 23.78 31.26
N HIS A 57 28.41 24.77 30.36
CA HIS A 57 27.98 24.53 28.97
C HIS A 57 28.92 23.58 28.23
N PHE A 58 30.24 23.75 28.38
CA PHE A 58 31.24 22.93 27.71
C PHE A 58 31.23 21.48 28.21
N ASN A 59 31.08 21.26 29.52
CA ASN A 59 30.95 19.91 30.08
C ASN A 59 29.63 19.24 29.66
N CYS A 60 28.51 19.98 29.64
CA CYS A 60 27.24 19.47 29.17
C CYS A 60 27.30 19.09 27.67
N SER A 61 27.94 19.92 26.83
CA SER A 61 28.14 19.62 25.40
C SER A 61 28.95 18.32 25.21
N ARG A 62 30.05 18.14 25.95
CA ARG A 62 30.88 16.94 25.84
C ARG A 62 30.17 15.68 26.33
N GLU A 63 29.36 15.78 27.40
CA GLU A 63 28.55 14.65 27.87
C GLU A 63 27.44 14.30 26.88
N LEU A 64 26.80 15.29 26.27
CA LEU A 64 25.81 15.10 25.21
C LEU A 64 26.43 14.45 23.97
N GLU A 65 27.60 14.92 23.52
CA GLU A 65 28.36 14.32 22.42
C GLU A 65 28.76 12.86 22.73
N ALA A 66 29.21 12.58 23.96
CA ALA A 66 29.55 11.23 24.39
C ALA A 66 28.31 10.32 24.45
N MET A 67 27.16 10.84 24.88
CA MET A 67 25.89 10.11 24.87
C MET A 67 25.42 9.84 23.43
N ALA A 68 25.45 10.84 22.55
CA ALA A 68 25.11 10.71 21.14
C ALA A 68 26.00 9.67 20.45
N SER A 69 27.30 9.68 20.74
CA SER A 69 28.24 8.68 20.25
C SER A 69 27.90 7.26 20.75
N LYS A 70 27.57 7.09 22.02
CA LYS A 70 27.12 5.79 22.55
C LYS A 70 25.81 5.33 21.90
N LEU A 71 24.87 6.23 21.67
CA LEU A 71 23.60 5.94 21.01
C LEU A 71 23.82 5.48 19.56
N GLN A 72 24.70 6.15 18.82
CA GLN A 72 25.10 5.78 17.47
C GLN A 72 25.63 4.33 17.39
N HIS A 73 26.45 3.91 18.36
CA HIS A 73 27.00 2.54 18.42
C HIS A 73 26.02 1.50 18.99
N SER A 74 24.89 1.93 19.56
CA SER A 74 23.89 1.04 20.16
C SER A 74 22.79 0.60 19.18
N VAL A 75 22.78 1.14 17.95
CA VAL A 75 21.77 0.80 16.95
C VAL A 75 21.93 -0.67 16.56
N THR A 76 20.89 -1.45 16.84
CA THR A 76 20.82 -2.87 16.48
C THR A 76 20.10 -3.02 15.15
N PHE A 77 20.74 -3.71 14.21
CA PHE A 77 20.14 -4.08 12.93
C PHE A 77 19.60 -5.50 12.97
N LEU A 78 18.36 -5.68 12.54
CA LEU A 78 17.65 -6.95 12.45
C LEU A 78 17.37 -7.28 10.97
N PRO A 79 17.26 -8.56 10.58
CA PRO A 79 16.85 -8.94 9.22
C PRO A 79 15.50 -8.34 8.86
N LEU A 80 15.38 -7.74 7.67
CA LEU A 80 14.10 -7.29 7.13
C LEU A 80 13.13 -8.46 7.05
N LYS A 81 13.58 -9.59 6.46
CA LYS A 81 12.82 -10.85 6.41
C LYS A 81 13.17 -11.76 7.57
N ASP A 82 12.23 -11.92 8.49
CA ASP A 82 12.33 -12.87 9.59
C ASP A 82 11.83 -14.26 9.18
N LEU A 83 12.77 -15.17 9.00
CA LEU A 83 12.50 -16.53 8.52
C LEU A 83 11.62 -17.35 9.48
N ARG A 84 11.48 -16.94 10.74
CA ARG A 84 10.57 -17.60 11.69
C ARG A 84 9.11 -17.51 11.27
N PHE A 85 8.74 -16.48 10.49
CA PHE A 85 7.38 -16.22 10.03
C PHE A 85 7.18 -16.54 8.54
N ALA A 86 8.12 -17.26 7.90
CA ALA A 86 8.05 -17.53 6.46
C ALA A 86 6.80 -18.31 6.01
N HIS A 87 6.23 -19.13 6.90
CA HIS A 87 5.02 -19.91 6.62
C HIS A 87 3.72 -19.19 6.98
N THR A 88 3.80 -18.04 7.64
CA THR A 88 2.67 -17.20 8.06
C THR A 88 2.92 -15.75 7.65
N ALA A 89 3.55 -15.56 6.48
CA ALA A 89 4.11 -14.28 6.04
C ALA A 89 3.09 -13.13 5.99
N MET A 90 1.81 -13.47 5.83
CA MET A 90 0.69 -12.54 5.70
C MET A 90 -0.22 -12.51 6.95
N ASP A 91 0.09 -13.27 8.00
CA ASP A 91 -0.76 -13.38 9.19
C ASP A 91 -0.21 -12.53 10.34
N GLY A 92 -1.05 -11.66 10.90
CA GLY A 92 -0.70 -10.86 12.08
C GLY A 92 0.58 -10.04 11.88
N ASN A 93 1.59 -10.27 12.73
CA ASN A 93 2.92 -9.67 12.57
C ASN A 93 3.64 -10.35 11.40
N THR A 94 3.75 -9.64 10.28
CA THR A 94 4.40 -10.16 9.07
C THR A 94 5.87 -10.48 9.29
N TRP A 95 6.45 -11.25 8.37
CA TRP A 95 7.89 -11.50 8.35
C TRP A 95 8.75 -10.23 8.18
N PHE A 96 8.16 -9.13 7.71
CA PHE A 96 8.88 -7.95 7.25
C PHE A 96 8.91 -6.96 8.39
N MET A 97 10.10 -6.65 8.92
CA MET A 97 10.23 -5.83 10.13
C MET A 97 9.44 -6.40 11.33
N SER A 98 9.55 -7.71 11.58
CA SER A 98 8.74 -8.46 12.55
C SER A 98 8.86 -8.00 14.03
N SER A 99 9.81 -7.14 14.39
CA SER A 99 9.99 -6.66 15.77
C SER A 99 9.03 -5.54 16.17
N ILE A 100 8.29 -4.98 15.21
CA ILE A 100 7.30 -3.93 15.44
C ILE A 100 5.92 -4.38 14.94
N CYS A 101 4.90 -4.14 15.75
CA CYS A 101 3.50 -4.40 15.38
C CYS A 101 2.98 -3.24 14.53
N ASP A 102 2.05 -3.52 13.62
CA ASP A 102 1.36 -2.47 12.88
C ASP A 102 0.61 -1.54 13.83
N ASP A 103 0.51 -0.26 13.47
CA ASP A 103 -0.35 0.66 14.18
C ASP A 103 -1.80 0.18 13.96
N ALA A 104 -2.53 -0.09 15.05
CA ALA A 104 -3.95 -0.36 14.99
C ALA A 104 -4.65 0.96 14.63
N GLY A 105 -4.73 1.24 13.33
CA GLY A 105 -5.43 2.40 12.80
C GLY A 105 -6.91 2.40 13.16
N GLU A 106 -7.59 3.50 12.85
CA GLU A 106 -9.03 3.58 13.04
C GLU A 106 -9.76 2.53 12.19
N GLU A 107 -10.99 2.17 12.59
CA GLU A 107 -11.78 1.16 11.88
C GLU A 107 -11.96 1.54 10.40
N GLY A 108 -11.33 0.77 9.52
CA GLY A 108 -11.37 0.98 8.08
C GLY A 108 -10.19 1.76 7.50
N GLU A 109 -9.12 2.01 8.25
CA GLU A 109 -7.81 2.43 7.75
C GLU A 109 -6.98 1.25 7.24
N THR A 110 -5.96 1.56 6.44
CA THR A 110 -4.96 0.58 5.99
C THR A 110 -3.93 0.36 7.09
N GLU A 111 -3.67 -0.90 7.46
CA GLU A 111 -2.57 -1.23 8.39
C GLU A 111 -1.23 -0.76 7.81
N HIS A 112 -0.52 0.10 8.56
CA HIS A 112 0.77 0.66 8.17
C HIS A 112 1.66 0.94 9.39
N LEU A 113 2.94 1.22 9.14
CA LEU A 113 3.85 1.78 10.14
C LEU A 113 4.26 3.19 9.73
N TYR A 114 4.21 4.13 10.67
CA TYR A 114 4.78 5.47 10.49
C TYR A 114 6.08 5.61 11.29
N PHE A 115 7.06 6.32 10.72
CA PHE A 115 8.31 6.68 11.41
C PHE A 115 8.67 8.14 11.15
N PRO A 116 9.21 8.85 12.16
CA PRO A 116 9.28 8.45 13.58
C PRO A 116 7.87 8.37 14.21
N SER A 117 7.71 7.52 15.23
CA SER A 117 6.43 7.32 15.92
C SER A 117 6.63 6.98 17.40
N GLU A 118 5.54 6.93 18.18
CA GLU A 118 5.57 6.45 19.56
C GLU A 118 6.08 5.01 19.65
N ALA A 119 5.69 4.14 18.71
CA ALA A 119 6.16 2.75 18.64
C ALA A 119 7.67 2.67 18.42
N SER A 120 8.22 3.57 17.60
CA SER A 120 9.68 3.69 17.43
C SER A 120 10.34 4.49 18.56
N LYS A 121 9.58 5.06 19.50
CA LYS A 121 10.05 6.03 20.51
C LYS A 121 10.76 7.22 19.86
N GLY A 122 10.17 7.81 18.82
CA GLY A 122 10.73 8.98 18.13
C GLY A 122 11.96 8.69 17.24
N ARG A 123 12.36 7.42 17.08
CA ARG A 123 13.50 7.03 16.24
C ARG A 123 13.12 6.90 14.76
N LEU A 124 14.04 7.26 13.89
CA LEU A 124 13.96 7.09 12.45
C LEU A 124 14.13 5.63 12.06
N LEU A 125 13.50 5.23 10.96
CA LEU A 125 13.76 3.94 10.31
C LEU A 125 15.07 4.04 9.52
N CYS A 126 15.99 3.12 9.80
CA CYS A 126 17.22 2.93 9.04
C CYS A 126 17.22 1.57 8.37
N VAL A 127 17.63 1.52 7.10
CA VAL A 127 17.74 0.29 6.33
C VAL A 127 19.17 0.12 5.83
N ALA A 128 19.68 -1.11 5.87
CA ALA A 128 21.01 -1.47 5.38
C ALA A 128 20.93 -2.69 4.46
N GLY A 129 21.81 -2.74 3.46
CA GLY A 129 21.81 -3.79 2.45
C GLY A 129 20.99 -3.44 1.21
N ASN A 130 21.32 -4.11 0.10
CA ASN A 130 20.71 -3.92 -1.21
C ASN A 130 20.51 -5.26 -1.96
N ASP A 131 20.40 -6.36 -1.22
CA ASP A 131 20.30 -7.70 -1.80
C ASP A 131 18.94 -7.88 -2.49
N SER A 132 18.96 -8.27 -3.77
CA SER A 132 17.78 -8.45 -4.61
C SER A 132 17.34 -9.92 -4.74
N HIS A 133 17.97 -10.83 -4.01
CA HIS A 133 17.74 -12.28 -4.10
C HIS A 133 17.49 -12.94 -2.73
N TYR A 134 18.11 -12.44 -1.67
CA TYR A 134 18.06 -13.01 -0.32
C TYR A 134 17.58 -11.94 0.66
N GLY A 135 16.27 -11.85 0.87
CA GLY A 135 15.65 -10.79 1.66
C GLY A 135 16.09 -10.73 3.12
N GLU A 136 16.57 -11.84 3.69
CA GLU A 136 17.13 -11.91 5.04
C GLU A 136 18.48 -11.20 5.19
N ARG A 137 19.14 -10.86 4.06
CA ARG A 137 20.41 -10.12 4.05
C ARG A 137 20.22 -8.62 4.06
N ASN A 138 19.01 -8.13 3.80
CA ASN A 138 18.66 -6.74 4.03
C ASN A 138 18.24 -6.58 5.49
N LEU A 139 18.61 -5.45 6.09
CA LEU A 139 18.48 -5.21 7.53
C LEU A 139 17.72 -3.91 7.78
N TYR A 140 17.04 -3.83 8.92
CA TYR A 140 16.48 -2.58 9.45
C TYR A 140 16.90 -2.34 10.89
N GLY A 141 16.92 -1.08 11.29
CA GLY A 141 17.17 -0.63 12.65
C GLY A 141 16.51 0.71 12.93
N PHE A 142 16.58 1.15 14.18
CA PHE A 142 15.98 2.41 14.62
C PHE A 142 17.02 3.30 15.28
N ALA A 143 17.15 4.54 14.82
CA ALA A 143 18.14 5.49 15.33
C ALA A 143 17.55 6.89 15.56
N TRP A 144 18.11 7.64 16.50
CA TRP A 144 17.74 9.04 16.71
C TRP A 144 18.36 9.92 15.63
N LYS A 145 17.64 10.98 15.22
CA LYS A 145 18.11 11.93 14.18
C LYS A 145 19.50 12.50 14.48
N ASP A 146 19.78 12.79 15.75
CA ASP A 146 21.07 13.35 16.20
C ASP A 146 22.13 12.29 16.55
N SER A 147 21.86 11.00 16.31
CA SER A 147 22.75 9.89 16.66
C SER A 147 22.60 8.73 15.68
N LEU A 148 22.65 9.03 14.38
CA LEU A 148 22.55 8.03 13.33
C LEU A 148 23.77 7.08 13.31
N PRO A 149 23.63 5.82 12.84
CA PRO A 149 24.74 4.88 12.72
C PRO A 149 25.93 5.46 11.96
N ALA A 150 27.14 4.98 12.24
CA ALA A 150 28.31 5.38 11.47
C ALA A 150 28.13 5.05 9.97
N ASN A 151 28.60 5.94 9.10
CA ASN A 151 28.44 5.84 7.64
C ASN A 151 26.98 5.80 7.15
N SER A 152 26.02 6.29 7.94
CA SER A 152 24.63 6.40 7.48
C SER A 152 24.39 7.67 6.66
N THR A 153 23.43 7.61 5.74
CA THR A 153 22.90 8.78 5.05
C THR A 153 21.51 9.11 5.57
N LEU A 154 21.27 10.35 5.97
CA LEU A 154 19.92 10.85 6.26
C LEU A 154 19.22 11.21 4.95
N MET A 155 18.04 10.63 4.74
CA MET A 155 17.23 10.78 3.56
C MET A 155 16.02 11.65 3.91
N GLU A 156 16.09 12.94 3.58
CA GLU A 156 15.08 13.96 3.93
C GLU A 156 13.73 13.77 3.22
N GLY A 157 12.63 14.20 3.82
CA GLY A 157 11.28 14.05 3.25
C GLY A 157 10.65 12.66 3.44
N LEU A 158 9.42 12.51 2.96
CA LEU A 158 8.63 11.29 3.12
C LEU A 158 9.14 10.16 2.22
N THR A 159 9.40 9.00 2.81
CA THR A 159 9.76 7.78 2.10
C THR A 159 8.62 6.77 2.17
N PHE A 160 8.14 6.33 1.02
CA PHE A 160 7.23 5.18 0.95
C PHE A 160 8.05 3.89 0.89
N VAL A 161 7.78 2.96 1.80
CA VAL A 161 8.40 1.64 1.85
C VAL A 161 7.31 0.58 1.68
N SER A 162 7.52 -0.35 0.75
CA SER A 162 6.55 -1.42 0.46
C SER A 162 7.26 -2.77 0.52
N ASP A 163 6.70 -3.73 1.24
CA ASP A 163 6.99 -5.16 1.04
C ASP A 163 5.72 -5.87 0.55
N THR A 164 5.88 -6.78 -0.40
CA THR A 164 4.74 -7.53 -0.95
C THR A 164 5.07 -9.01 -1.12
N TYR A 165 4.02 -9.83 -1.14
CA TYR A 165 4.11 -11.27 -1.40
C TYR A 165 4.04 -11.65 -2.88
N TYR A 166 3.47 -10.81 -3.75
CA TYR A 166 3.06 -11.23 -5.10
C TYR A 166 3.86 -10.61 -6.26
N ASP A 167 4.87 -9.79 -6.01
CA ASP A 167 5.63 -8.99 -7.01
C ASP A 167 4.95 -7.67 -7.47
N TYR A 168 5.74 -6.80 -8.12
CA TYR A 168 5.33 -5.49 -8.65
C TYR A 168 5.18 -5.47 -10.18
N THR A 169 5.27 -6.61 -10.85
CA THR A 169 5.29 -6.73 -12.31
C THR A 169 3.93 -7.13 -12.87
N ASN A 170 3.24 -8.06 -12.20
CA ASN A 170 1.90 -8.48 -12.59
C ASN A 170 0.89 -7.37 -12.26
N LEU A 171 0.00 -7.04 -13.20
CA LEU A 171 -0.96 -5.93 -13.05
C LEU A 171 -1.75 -6.00 -11.74
N TRP A 172 -2.36 -7.17 -11.47
CA TRP A 172 -3.15 -7.37 -10.26
C TRP A 172 -2.27 -7.29 -9.01
N HIS A 173 -1.14 -8.01 -9.00
CA HIS A 173 -0.25 -8.09 -7.84
C HIS A 173 0.29 -6.72 -7.43
N GLY A 174 0.91 -6.00 -8.37
CA GLY A 174 1.46 -4.68 -8.10
C GLY A 174 0.39 -3.67 -7.70
N LEU A 175 -0.83 -3.76 -8.27
CA LEU A 175 -1.93 -2.89 -7.85
C LEU A 175 -2.29 -3.15 -6.39
N THR A 176 -2.42 -4.41 -5.99
CA THR A 176 -2.77 -4.76 -4.60
C THR A 176 -1.70 -4.37 -3.59
N ALA A 177 -0.44 -4.23 -4.02
CA ALA A 177 0.65 -3.74 -3.19
C ALA A 177 0.65 -2.20 -3.04
N MET A 178 0.27 -1.47 -4.09
CA MET A 178 0.26 0.01 -4.08
C MET A 178 -1.04 0.61 -3.54
N ALA A 179 -2.16 -0.11 -3.63
CA ALA A 179 -3.47 0.39 -3.21
C ALA A 179 -3.53 0.87 -1.74
N PRO A 180 -2.91 0.17 -0.76
CA PRO A 180 -2.89 0.66 0.62
C PRO A 180 -2.24 2.03 0.74
N PHE A 181 -1.12 2.26 0.06
CA PHE A 181 -0.44 3.56 0.09
C PHE A 181 -1.26 4.66 -0.58
N VAL A 182 -1.91 4.39 -1.72
CA VAL A 182 -2.79 5.37 -2.37
C VAL A 182 -3.96 5.76 -1.46
N SER A 183 -4.52 4.81 -0.73
CA SER A 183 -5.57 5.06 0.25
C SER A 183 -5.07 5.89 1.44
N TRP A 184 -3.93 5.52 2.02
CA TRP A 184 -3.26 6.31 3.07
C TRP A 184 -2.98 7.74 2.60
N TYR A 185 -2.45 7.91 1.39
CA TYR A 185 -2.14 9.20 0.77
C TYR A 185 -3.38 10.10 0.70
N LYS A 186 -4.51 9.57 0.23
CA LYS A 186 -5.78 10.33 0.13
C LYS A 186 -6.28 10.81 1.49
N ARG A 187 -6.12 10.00 2.54
CA ARG A 187 -6.54 10.36 3.90
C ARG A 187 -5.62 11.38 4.56
N ASN A 188 -4.33 11.33 4.24
CA ASN A 188 -3.31 12.15 4.87
C ASN A 188 -2.99 13.43 4.07
N GLY A 189 -4.03 14.10 3.58
CA GLY A 189 -3.89 15.40 2.91
C GLY A 189 -3.07 15.37 1.63
N CYS A 190 -2.98 14.21 0.96
CA CYS A 190 -2.23 14.04 -0.27
C CYS A 190 -0.72 14.33 -0.11
N GLU A 191 -0.11 13.95 1.03
CA GLU A 191 1.34 14.04 1.24
C GLU A 191 2.08 13.05 0.31
N SER A 192 2.68 13.56 -0.77
CA SER A 192 3.41 12.74 -1.75
C SER A 192 4.78 12.31 -1.22
N PRO A 193 5.21 11.06 -1.49
CA PRO A 193 6.53 10.59 -1.09
C PRO A 193 7.61 11.20 -1.99
N SER A 194 8.73 11.59 -1.40
CA SER A 194 9.93 12.03 -2.12
C SER A 194 10.68 10.88 -2.78
N ARG A 195 10.46 9.64 -2.30
CA ARG A 195 11.10 8.42 -2.81
C ARG A 195 10.33 7.15 -2.40
N TRP A 196 10.63 6.09 -3.13
CA TRP A 196 10.00 4.78 -3.05
C TRP A 196 11.07 3.73 -2.76
N VAL A 197 10.82 2.86 -1.80
CA VAL A 197 11.67 1.72 -1.48
C VAL A 197 10.82 0.47 -1.58
N LEU A 198 11.16 -0.40 -2.52
CA LEU A 198 10.31 -1.54 -2.89
C LEU A 198 11.00 -2.84 -2.52
N TYR A 199 10.29 -3.69 -1.80
CA TYR A 199 10.70 -5.04 -1.42
C TYR A 199 9.68 -6.07 -1.90
N HIS A 200 10.16 -7.21 -2.33
CA HIS A 200 9.35 -8.40 -2.57
C HIS A 200 9.99 -9.54 -1.81
N TRP A 201 9.31 -10.01 -0.75
CA TRP A 201 9.85 -10.97 0.22
C TRP A 201 11.12 -10.48 0.91
N GLY A 202 11.19 -9.18 1.21
CA GLY A 202 12.37 -8.53 1.78
C GLY A 202 13.53 -8.32 0.79
N GLU A 203 13.40 -8.74 -0.47
CA GLU A 203 14.40 -8.56 -1.52
C GLU A 203 14.21 -7.21 -2.21
N LEU A 204 15.28 -6.42 -2.34
CA LEU A 204 15.19 -5.08 -2.91
C LEU A 204 14.80 -5.12 -4.39
N ARG A 205 13.88 -4.23 -4.78
CA ARG A 205 13.44 -4.01 -6.16
C ARG A 205 13.74 -2.58 -6.57
N THR A 206 14.38 -2.44 -7.72
CA THR A 206 14.77 -1.14 -8.29
C THR A 206 13.73 -0.60 -9.27
N GLY A 207 12.55 -1.21 -9.34
CA GLY A 207 11.49 -0.82 -10.26
C GLY A 207 10.24 -1.67 -10.12
N MET A 208 9.25 -1.37 -10.95
CA MET A 208 7.96 -2.05 -11.04
C MET A 208 7.59 -2.28 -12.52
N GLY A 209 6.50 -2.99 -12.78
CA GLY A 209 5.98 -3.13 -14.14
C GLY A 209 5.62 -1.78 -14.75
N SER A 210 5.81 -1.63 -16.06
CA SER A 210 5.57 -0.35 -16.76
C SER A 210 4.14 0.17 -16.62
N TRP A 211 3.17 -0.74 -16.49
CA TRP A 211 1.77 -0.36 -16.23
C TRP A 211 1.61 0.33 -14.87
N HIS A 212 2.20 -0.23 -13.80
CA HIS A 212 2.18 0.38 -12.46
C HIS A 212 2.99 1.66 -12.41
N GLU A 213 4.14 1.68 -13.10
CA GLU A 213 4.98 2.87 -13.17
C GLU A 213 4.21 4.04 -13.80
N ASN A 214 3.48 3.80 -14.90
CA ASN A 214 2.63 4.82 -15.51
C ASN A 214 1.48 5.26 -14.58
N LEU A 215 0.84 4.32 -13.88
CA LEU A 215 -0.23 4.62 -12.94
C LEU A 215 0.26 5.47 -11.75
N MET A 216 1.39 5.09 -11.17
CA MET A 216 2.00 5.81 -10.05
C MET A 216 2.55 7.17 -10.52
N LYS A 217 3.14 7.26 -11.73
CA LYS A 217 3.58 8.53 -12.31
C LYS A 217 2.43 9.51 -12.52
N ALA A 218 1.29 9.02 -13.02
CA ALA A 218 0.10 9.83 -13.19
C ALA A 218 -0.46 10.37 -11.86
N THR A 219 -0.20 9.68 -10.74
CA THR A 219 -0.69 10.06 -9.41
C THR A 219 0.30 10.93 -8.63
N PHE A 220 1.58 10.58 -8.67
CA PHE A 220 2.62 11.15 -7.79
C PHE A 220 3.70 11.97 -8.52
N GLY A 221 3.68 11.99 -9.87
CA GLY A 221 4.72 12.64 -10.67
C GLY A 221 5.95 11.77 -10.86
N GLU A 222 7.15 12.37 -10.80
CA GLU A 222 8.40 11.62 -10.97
C GLU A 222 8.58 10.57 -9.87
N LEU A 223 8.84 9.32 -10.26
CA LEU A 223 9.04 8.21 -9.33
C LEU A 223 10.53 7.97 -9.11
N LYS A 224 11.02 8.26 -7.91
CA LYS A 224 12.37 7.91 -7.48
C LYS A 224 12.36 6.60 -6.70
N VAL A 225 12.66 5.48 -7.37
CA VAL A 225 12.82 4.17 -6.72
C VAL A 225 14.27 3.99 -6.27
N GLU A 226 14.48 3.84 -4.96
CA GLU A 226 15.81 3.74 -4.37
C GLU A 226 16.41 2.33 -4.55
N GLY A 227 17.63 2.30 -5.08
CA GLY A 227 18.46 1.09 -5.16
C GLY A 227 19.62 1.05 -4.14
N PHE A 228 19.73 2.07 -3.29
CA PHE A 228 20.77 2.27 -2.25
C PHE A 228 22.25 2.24 -2.70
N GLY A 229 22.52 2.11 -4.01
CA GLY A 229 23.88 2.15 -4.58
C GLY A 229 24.81 1.07 -4.01
N LYS A 230 26.12 1.20 -4.26
CA LYS A 230 27.16 0.30 -3.68
C LYS A 230 27.65 0.75 -2.29
N SER A 231 26.91 1.63 -1.62
CA SER A 231 27.36 2.15 -0.32
C SER A 231 27.21 1.06 0.75
N ASN A 232 28.24 0.85 1.56
CA ASN A 232 28.20 -0.09 2.70
C ASN A 232 27.49 0.51 3.93
N GLY A 233 26.91 1.71 3.79
CA GLY A 233 26.24 2.46 4.84
C GLY A 233 24.76 2.09 4.98
N SER A 234 24.13 2.60 6.04
CA SER A 234 22.67 2.54 6.18
C SER A 234 22.01 3.80 5.65
N SER A 235 20.79 3.68 5.14
CA SER A 235 19.95 4.83 4.77
C SER A 235 18.88 5.01 5.83
N CYS A 236 18.87 6.16 6.50
CA CYS A 236 17.90 6.50 7.54
C CYS A 236 16.92 7.54 6.99
N PHE A 237 15.62 7.30 7.15
CA PHE A 237 14.58 8.16 6.56
C PHE A 237 14.08 9.18 7.57
N GLU A 238 14.03 10.45 7.18
CA GLU A 238 13.46 11.51 8.03
C GLU A 238 11.99 11.23 8.37
N LYS A 239 11.23 10.76 7.38
CA LYS A 239 9.88 10.22 7.55
C LYS A 239 9.74 8.95 6.71
N ALA A 240 9.04 7.94 7.22
CA ALA A 240 8.70 6.76 6.45
C ALA A 240 7.29 6.26 6.74
N VAL A 241 6.59 5.84 5.67
CA VAL A 241 5.35 5.07 5.74
C VAL A 241 5.65 3.71 5.16
N VAL A 242 5.45 2.66 5.96
CA VAL A 242 5.72 1.27 5.58
C VAL A 242 4.41 0.52 5.40
N MET A 243 4.19 -0.01 4.19
CA MET A 243 3.10 -0.94 3.88
C MET A 243 3.68 -2.35 3.80
N ARG A 244 3.19 -3.24 4.66
CA ARG A 244 3.64 -4.64 4.76
C ARG A 244 2.58 -5.65 4.34
N HIS A 245 1.38 -5.14 4.06
CA HIS A 245 0.21 -5.90 3.67
C HIS A 245 -0.30 -5.37 2.34
N ASN A 246 -0.80 -6.27 1.51
CA ASN A 246 -1.53 -5.90 0.30
C ASN A 246 -2.97 -5.48 0.67
N ILE A 247 -3.84 -5.32 -0.32
CA ILE A 247 -5.27 -4.95 -0.14
C ILE A 247 -6.06 -5.78 0.87
N GLY A 248 -5.59 -6.98 1.27
CA GLY A 248 -6.25 -7.83 2.27
C GLY A 248 -6.43 -7.20 3.65
N LYS A 249 -5.68 -6.14 3.97
CA LYS A 249 -5.80 -5.36 5.23
C LYS A 249 -6.35 -3.95 5.01
N MET A 250 -6.98 -3.69 3.86
CA MET A 250 -7.70 -2.44 3.63
C MET A 250 -9.16 -2.56 4.08
N GLY A 251 -9.69 -1.51 4.72
CA GLY A 251 -11.11 -1.42 5.01
C GLY A 251 -11.96 -1.37 3.74
N LYS A 252 -13.13 -2.04 3.72
CA LYS A 252 -14.05 -2.07 2.56
C LYS A 252 -14.51 -0.69 2.06
N ARG A 253 -14.39 0.36 2.87
CA ARG A 253 -14.84 1.73 2.54
C ARG A 253 -13.82 2.56 1.76
N GLU A 254 -12.58 2.09 1.60
CA GLU A 254 -11.43 2.82 1.03
C GLU A 254 -11.35 2.79 -0.51
N GLY A 255 -12.47 2.53 -1.19
CA GLY A 255 -12.49 1.91 -2.51
C GLY A 255 -11.38 2.29 -3.52
N LEU A 256 -10.93 1.28 -4.28
CA LEU A 256 -9.84 1.34 -5.26
C LEU A 256 -10.03 2.38 -6.38
N SER A 257 -11.25 2.85 -6.63
CA SER A 257 -11.51 3.75 -7.76
C SER A 257 -11.00 5.18 -7.51
N ASN A 258 -10.20 5.69 -8.45
CA ASN A 258 -9.80 7.10 -8.53
C ASN A 258 -10.75 7.94 -9.39
N ALA A 259 -11.61 7.30 -10.20
CA ALA A 259 -12.49 7.98 -11.12
C ALA A 259 -13.80 8.37 -10.43
N GLU A 260 -13.85 9.58 -9.86
CA GLU A 260 -15.07 10.38 -9.94
C GLU A 260 -15.01 11.17 -11.24
N ASN A 261 -15.25 10.50 -12.36
CA ASN A 261 -15.49 11.23 -13.59
C ASN A 261 -16.83 11.94 -13.43
N ASN A 262 -16.87 13.24 -13.75
CA ASN A 262 -18.13 13.96 -13.96
C ASN A 262 -18.99 13.10 -14.87
N LYS A 263 -20.07 12.52 -14.31
CA LYS A 263 -20.98 11.64 -15.03
C LYS A 263 -21.41 12.38 -16.29
N LYS A 264 -21.01 11.89 -17.46
CA LYS A 264 -21.61 12.37 -18.70
C LYS A 264 -23.09 12.02 -18.63
N GLU A 265 -23.95 13.02 -18.78
CA GLU A 265 -25.39 12.85 -19.01
C GLU A 265 -25.61 12.05 -20.30
N ASP A 266 -25.43 10.73 -20.22
CA ASP A 266 -25.60 9.83 -21.34
C ASP A 266 -26.32 8.55 -20.89
N THR A 267 -27.54 8.39 -21.37
CA THR A 267 -28.35 7.17 -21.15
C THR A 267 -27.89 5.99 -22.02
N ALA A 268 -26.97 6.20 -22.96
CA ALA A 268 -26.38 5.13 -23.76
C ALA A 268 -25.63 4.11 -22.89
N VAL A 269 -25.80 2.83 -23.19
CA VAL A 269 -25.02 1.75 -22.55
C VAL A 269 -23.75 1.52 -23.35
N ARG A 270 -22.59 1.67 -22.73
CA ARG A 270 -21.27 1.45 -23.33
C ARG A 270 -20.74 0.08 -22.91
N LEU A 271 -20.75 -0.89 -23.82
CA LEU A 271 -20.29 -2.25 -23.59
C LEU A 271 -18.93 -2.45 -24.25
N THR A 272 -17.94 -2.96 -23.51
CA THR A 272 -16.62 -3.28 -24.03
C THR A 272 -16.33 -4.77 -23.88
N LEU A 273 -16.04 -5.45 -25.00
CA LEU A 273 -15.40 -6.75 -25.00
C LEU A 273 -13.89 -6.54 -24.99
N LEU A 274 -13.28 -6.73 -23.82
CA LEU A 274 -11.83 -6.67 -23.62
C LEU A 274 -11.25 -8.06 -23.89
N MET A 275 -10.89 -8.29 -25.14
CA MET A 275 -10.33 -9.54 -25.62
C MET A 275 -8.84 -9.65 -25.28
N ARG A 276 -8.30 -10.87 -25.41
CA ARG A 276 -6.91 -11.19 -25.19
C ARG A 276 -6.42 -12.22 -26.20
N LYS A 277 -5.13 -12.22 -26.50
CA LYS A 277 -4.48 -13.20 -27.38
C LYS A 277 -3.89 -14.36 -26.58
N GLY A 278 -3.84 -15.53 -27.20
CA GLY A 278 -3.16 -16.71 -26.65
C GLY A 278 -3.90 -17.34 -25.47
N ALA A 279 -3.18 -17.57 -24.36
CA ALA A 279 -3.74 -18.23 -23.18
C ALA A 279 -5.03 -17.54 -22.73
N ARG A 280 -6.11 -18.29 -22.48
CA ARG A 280 -7.43 -17.77 -22.07
C ARG A 280 -8.15 -16.90 -23.10
N SER A 281 -7.71 -16.83 -24.35
CA SER A 281 -8.54 -16.24 -25.42
C SER A 281 -9.81 -17.07 -25.64
N PHE A 282 -10.82 -16.50 -26.30
CA PHE A 282 -11.96 -17.31 -26.72
C PHE A 282 -11.55 -18.26 -27.87
N LYS A 283 -12.13 -19.47 -27.89
CA LYS A 283 -11.95 -20.42 -29.02
C LYS A 283 -12.54 -19.86 -30.32
N ASN A 284 -13.65 -19.13 -30.21
CA ASN A 284 -14.34 -18.50 -31.34
C ASN A 284 -14.71 -17.05 -31.00
N GLU A 285 -13.72 -16.16 -31.09
CA GLU A 285 -13.90 -14.72 -30.81
C GLU A 285 -14.99 -14.08 -31.69
N SER A 286 -14.99 -14.38 -32.99
CA SER A 286 -15.95 -13.80 -33.95
C SER A 286 -17.40 -14.11 -33.57
N LEU A 287 -17.68 -15.32 -33.07
CA LEU A 287 -19.03 -15.70 -32.65
C LEU A 287 -19.42 -15.01 -31.34
N VAL A 288 -18.51 -14.93 -30.37
CA VAL A 288 -18.76 -14.16 -29.12
C VAL A 288 -19.04 -12.70 -29.44
N VAL A 289 -18.24 -12.05 -30.30
CA VAL A 289 -18.48 -10.68 -30.75
C VAL A 289 -19.85 -10.54 -31.41
N LYS A 290 -20.24 -11.49 -32.27
CA LYS A 290 -21.55 -11.47 -32.94
C LYS A 290 -22.70 -11.52 -31.94
N ILE A 291 -22.63 -12.39 -30.93
CA ILE A 291 -23.68 -12.53 -29.89
C ILE A 291 -23.88 -11.21 -29.15
N PHE A 292 -22.81 -10.64 -28.61
CA PHE A 292 -22.89 -9.37 -27.87
C PHE A 292 -23.28 -8.18 -28.75
N SER A 293 -22.84 -8.16 -30.01
CA SER A 293 -23.24 -7.14 -30.99
C SER A 293 -24.73 -7.17 -31.26
N ASN A 294 -25.29 -8.37 -31.47
CA ASN A 294 -26.73 -8.56 -31.71
C ASN A 294 -27.57 -8.09 -30.51
N GLU A 295 -27.19 -8.44 -29.28
CA GLU A 295 -27.93 -8.02 -28.09
C GLU A 295 -27.77 -6.52 -27.79
N CYS A 296 -26.59 -5.94 -28.03
CA CYS A 296 -26.40 -4.49 -27.92
C CYS A 296 -27.26 -3.73 -28.95
N ALA A 297 -27.32 -4.17 -30.21
CA ALA A 297 -28.13 -3.54 -31.25
C ALA A 297 -29.65 -3.51 -30.93
N ARG A 298 -30.13 -4.41 -30.07
CA ARG A 298 -31.54 -4.44 -29.61
C ARG A 298 -31.87 -3.34 -28.61
N VAL A 299 -30.87 -2.70 -28.02
CA VAL A 299 -31.06 -1.66 -27.01
C VAL A 299 -30.69 -0.30 -27.60
N LYS A 300 -31.69 0.58 -27.73
CA LYS A 300 -31.49 1.95 -28.24
C LYS A 300 -30.37 2.66 -27.48
N GLY A 301 -29.37 3.13 -28.21
CA GLY A 301 -28.22 3.85 -27.68
C GLY A 301 -27.09 2.96 -27.16
N CYS A 302 -27.22 1.63 -27.14
CA CYS A 302 -26.11 0.76 -26.77
C CYS A 302 -24.97 0.85 -27.80
N LYS A 303 -23.73 0.93 -27.34
CA LYS A 303 -22.51 0.98 -28.15
C LYS A 303 -21.58 -0.14 -27.71
N LEU A 304 -21.26 -1.03 -28.64
CA LEU A 304 -20.27 -2.10 -28.43
C LEU A 304 -18.90 -1.64 -28.92
N THR A 305 -17.90 -1.77 -28.06
CA THR A 305 -16.47 -1.66 -28.38
C THR A 305 -15.83 -3.04 -28.25
N VAL A 306 -15.02 -3.44 -29.22
CA VAL A 306 -14.22 -4.67 -29.15
C VAL A 306 -12.76 -4.28 -29.26
N THR A 307 -11.95 -4.72 -28.30
CA THR A 307 -10.54 -4.38 -28.28
C THR A 307 -9.70 -5.54 -27.76
N GLN A 308 -8.46 -5.64 -28.24
CA GLN A 308 -7.47 -6.61 -27.78
C GLN A 308 -6.55 -5.92 -26.76
N SER A 309 -6.51 -6.42 -25.53
CA SER A 309 -5.80 -5.78 -24.43
C SER A 309 -4.32 -5.53 -24.71
N GLU A 310 -3.68 -6.47 -25.42
CA GLU A 310 -2.26 -6.43 -25.79
C GLU A 310 -1.94 -5.39 -26.86
N ASN A 311 -2.95 -4.88 -27.56
CA ASN A 311 -2.78 -3.84 -28.57
C ASN A 311 -2.92 -2.43 -28.00
N LEU A 312 -3.31 -2.26 -26.74
CA LEU A 312 -3.59 -0.96 -26.14
C LEU A 312 -2.38 -0.42 -25.39
N SER A 313 -1.99 0.82 -25.70
CA SER A 313 -1.09 1.59 -24.83
C SER A 313 -1.76 1.85 -23.47
N PHE A 314 -0.99 2.27 -22.46
CA PHE A 314 -1.56 2.63 -21.16
C PHE A 314 -2.65 3.70 -21.29
N CYS A 315 -2.41 4.77 -22.06
CA CYS A 315 -3.40 5.82 -22.29
C CYS A 315 -4.63 5.31 -23.04
N ASP A 316 -4.47 4.38 -23.99
CA ASP A 316 -5.60 3.77 -24.68
C ASP A 316 -6.40 2.82 -23.77
N GLN A 317 -5.75 2.16 -22.80
CA GLN A 317 -6.44 1.37 -21.77
C GLN A 317 -7.29 2.29 -20.88
N VAL A 318 -6.73 3.39 -20.38
CA VAL A 318 -7.46 4.41 -19.60
C VAL A 318 -8.63 4.96 -20.39
N ARG A 319 -8.41 5.31 -21.67
CA ARG A 319 -9.47 5.83 -22.55
C ARG A 319 -10.56 4.78 -22.80
N ALA A 320 -10.21 3.54 -23.13
CA ALA A 320 -11.21 2.51 -23.41
C ALA A 320 -12.09 2.26 -22.17
N MET A 321 -11.49 2.14 -20.99
CA MET A 321 -12.20 1.80 -19.77
C MET A 321 -13.00 2.97 -19.19
N SER A 322 -12.50 4.21 -19.26
CA SER A 322 -13.29 5.40 -18.89
C SER A 322 -14.52 5.63 -19.76
N PHE A 323 -14.56 4.99 -20.94
CA PHE A 323 -15.72 4.97 -21.83
C PHE A 323 -16.51 3.65 -21.78
N THR A 324 -16.42 2.89 -20.68
CA THR A 324 -17.08 1.59 -20.52
C THR A 324 -18.02 1.58 -19.31
N ASP A 325 -19.27 1.16 -19.51
CA ASP A 325 -20.24 0.88 -18.43
C ASP A 325 -20.28 -0.62 -18.08
N ILE A 326 -20.05 -1.50 -19.07
CA ILE A 326 -19.97 -2.95 -18.90
C ILE A 326 -18.69 -3.43 -19.57
N VAL A 327 -17.78 -4.06 -18.81
CA VAL A 327 -16.64 -4.79 -19.38
C VAL A 327 -16.92 -6.29 -19.33
N ALA A 328 -16.76 -6.95 -20.48
CA ALA A 328 -16.78 -8.40 -20.60
C ALA A 328 -15.39 -8.87 -21.05
N SER A 329 -14.74 -9.72 -20.26
CA SER A 329 -13.36 -10.16 -20.55
C SER A 329 -13.08 -11.55 -20.01
N PRO A 330 -12.31 -12.39 -20.75
CA PRO A 330 -11.73 -13.58 -20.15
C PRO A 330 -10.89 -13.24 -18.91
N HIS A 331 -10.90 -14.11 -17.91
CA HIS A 331 -10.17 -13.91 -16.67
C HIS A 331 -8.67 -13.69 -16.96
N GLY A 332 -8.09 -12.65 -16.36
CA GLY A 332 -6.65 -12.46 -16.35
C GLY A 332 -6.23 -11.03 -16.03
N ALA A 333 -4.92 -10.82 -15.93
CA ALA A 333 -4.34 -9.57 -15.46
C ALA A 333 -4.82 -8.32 -16.23
N GLN A 334 -5.22 -8.46 -17.50
CA GLN A 334 -5.75 -7.35 -18.29
C GLN A 334 -7.09 -6.80 -17.74
N LEU A 335 -7.86 -7.62 -17.02
CA LEU A 335 -9.13 -7.21 -16.42
C LEU A 335 -8.91 -6.28 -15.21
N THR A 336 -7.68 -6.15 -14.71
CA THR A 336 -7.26 -5.10 -13.76
C THR A 336 -7.56 -3.69 -14.28
N ASN A 337 -7.63 -3.51 -15.61
CA ASN A 337 -7.99 -2.24 -16.23
C ASN A 337 -9.40 -1.73 -15.84
N MET A 338 -10.26 -2.57 -15.24
CA MET A 338 -11.55 -2.14 -14.69
C MET A 338 -11.41 -0.99 -13.67
N LEU A 339 -10.23 -0.80 -13.06
CA LEU A 339 -9.94 0.30 -12.15
C LEU A 339 -10.25 1.69 -12.74
N PHE A 340 -10.16 1.81 -14.07
CA PHE A 340 -10.39 3.05 -14.81
C PHE A 340 -11.85 3.27 -15.21
N MET A 341 -12.74 2.31 -14.92
CA MET A 341 -14.17 2.43 -15.14
C MET A 341 -14.81 3.26 -14.03
N ASP A 342 -15.98 3.84 -14.32
CA ASP A 342 -16.73 4.62 -13.34
C ASP A 342 -17.30 3.70 -12.25
N ARG A 343 -17.52 4.24 -11.04
CA ARG A 343 -18.31 3.54 -10.01
C ARG A 343 -19.68 3.15 -10.56
N ASN A 344 -20.28 2.08 -10.02
CA ASN A 344 -21.51 1.45 -10.50
C ASN A 344 -21.42 0.78 -11.88
N SER A 345 -20.26 0.81 -12.55
CA SER A 345 -20.03 -0.01 -13.75
C SER A 345 -20.09 -1.50 -13.43
N SER A 346 -20.15 -2.32 -14.47
CA SER A 346 -20.39 -3.76 -14.37
C SER A 346 -19.30 -4.59 -15.04
N VAL A 347 -19.00 -5.74 -14.45
CA VAL A 347 -17.98 -6.69 -14.93
C VAL A 347 -18.62 -8.04 -15.23
N MET A 348 -18.29 -8.62 -16.38
CA MET A 348 -18.64 -9.99 -16.78
C MET A 348 -17.34 -10.76 -17.06
N GLU A 349 -17.14 -11.87 -16.36
CA GLU A 349 -15.87 -12.59 -16.40
C GLU A 349 -16.02 -13.99 -16.99
N PHE A 350 -15.06 -14.41 -17.83
CA PHE A 350 -15.10 -15.71 -18.49
C PHE A 350 -13.86 -16.54 -18.15
N PHE A 351 -14.05 -17.76 -17.72
CA PHE A 351 -13.00 -18.67 -17.31
C PHE A 351 -12.93 -19.88 -18.25
N PRO A 352 -11.73 -20.37 -18.59
CA PRO A 352 -11.63 -21.67 -19.23
C PRO A 352 -11.94 -22.76 -18.20
N ASN A 353 -12.09 -23.98 -18.70
CA ASN A 353 -12.35 -25.16 -17.88
C ASN A 353 -11.29 -25.32 -16.76
N GLY A 354 -11.68 -25.92 -15.63
CA GLY A 354 -10.79 -26.23 -14.51
C GLY A 354 -10.49 -25.07 -13.55
N TRP A 355 -10.83 -23.83 -13.90
CA TRP A 355 -10.65 -22.70 -12.98
C TRP A 355 -11.59 -22.76 -11.77
N TRP A 356 -12.82 -23.25 -11.96
CA TRP A 356 -13.77 -23.34 -10.86
C TRP A 356 -13.27 -24.30 -9.78
N GLU A 357 -12.72 -25.43 -10.21
CA GLU A 357 -12.26 -26.54 -9.38
C GLU A 357 -10.89 -26.24 -8.76
N TYR A 358 -9.92 -25.78 -9.55
CA TYR A 358 -8.50 -25.83 -9.18
C TYR A 358 -7.84 -24.47 -8.91
N ALA A 359 -8.48 -23.34 -9.19
CA ALA A 359 -7.85 -22.02 -9.03
C ALA A 359 -7.81 -21.52 -7.56
N GLY A 360 -8.39 -22.28 -6.62
CA GLY A 360 -8.52 -21.87 -5.22
C GLY A 360 -9.23 -20.52 -5.08
N ILE A 361 -8.69 -19.64 -4.24
CA ILE A 361 -9.24 -18.29 -4.02
C ILE A 361 -8.99 -17.33 -5.20
N GLY A 362 -8.03 -17.61 -6.07
CA GLY A 362 -7.63 -16.72 -7.17
C GLY A 362 -8.75 -16.45 -8.17
N LYS A 363 -9.75 -17.35 -8.25
CA LYS A 363 -10.94 -17.19 -9.07
C LYS A 363 -11.86 -16.03 -8.66
N TYR A 364 -11.68 -15.47 -7.47
CA TYR A 364 -12.46 -14.34 -6.96
C TYR A 364 -11.72 -12.99 -7.04
N ALA A 365 -10.48 -12.96 -7.56
CA ALA A 365 -9.65 -11.76 -7.55
C ALA A 365 -10.35 -10.53 -8.17
N HIS A 366 -10.90 -10.68 -9.38
CA HIS A 366 -11.59 -9.58 -10.06
C HIS A 366 -13.00 -9.30 -9.53
N HIS A 367 -13.63 -10.29 -8.89
CA HIS A 367 -14.86 -10.07 -8.12
C HIS A 367 -14.60 -9.11 -6.96
N TRP A 368 -13.58 -9.39 -6.15
CA TRP A 368 -13.16 -8.50 -5.07
C TRP A 368 -12.72 -7.14 -5.60
N MET A 369 -12.01 -7.10 -6.72
CA MET A 369 -11.64 -5.84 -7.35
C MET A 369 -12.85 -4.97 -7.73
N ALA A 370 -13.87 -5.60 -8.33
CA ALA A 370 -15.10 -4.92 -8.68
C ALA A 370 -15.77 -4.35 -7.43
N ASP A 371 -15.92 -5.15 -6.38
CA ASP A 371 -16.50 -4.73 -5.10
C ASP A 371 -15.74 -3.56 -4.47
N TYR A 372 -14.41 -3.69 -4.36
CA TYR A 372 -13.55 -2.64 -3.83
C TYR A 372 -13.58 -1.37 -4.68
N SER A 373 -13.90 -1.45 -5.97
CA SER A 373 -14.00 -0.30 -6.86
C SER A 373 -15.43 0.28 -6.93
N GLY A 374 -16.38 -0.26 -6.14
CA GLY A 374 -17.78 0.16 -6.18
C GLY A 374 -18.49 -0.23 -7.48
N MET A 375 -18.03 -1.29 -8.14
CA MET A 375 -18.62 -1.88 -9.35
C MET A 375 -19.44 -3.12 -9.00
N LYS A 376 -20.20 -3.63 -9.97
CA LYS A 376 -20.99 -4.86 -9.85
C LYS A 376 -20.36 -5.98 -10.67
N HIS A 377 -20.04 -7.09 -10.02
CA HIS A 377 -19.67 -8.32 -10.73
C HIS A 377 -20.94 -9.08 -11.14
N LEU A 378 -21.27 -9.13 -12.43
CA LEU A 378 -22.52 -9.70 -12.96
C LEU A 378 -22.49 -11.23 -13.14
N GLY A 379 -21.62 -11.90 -12.38
CA GLY A 379 -21.38 -13.33 -12.46
C GLY A 379 -20.24 -13.71 -13.40
N ALA A 380 -20.02 -15.02 -13.53
CA ALA A 380 -18.93 -15.59 -14.30
C ALA A 380 -19.41 -16.76 -15.17
N TRP A 381 -18.82 -16.88 -16.35
CA TRP A 381 -18.92 -18.08 -17.18
C TRP A 381 -17.75 -19.01 -16.89
N TRP A 382 -18.03 -20.28 -16.62
CA TRP A 382 -17.03 -21.32 -16.42
C TRP A 382 -17.19 -22.32 -17.55
N ASP A 383 -16.21 -22.40 -18.46
CA ASP A 383 -16.30 -23.29 -19.60
C ASP A 383 -16.40 -24.76 -19.14
N PRO A 384 -17.52 -25.47 -19.40
CA PRO A 384 -17.68 -26.86 -19.00
C PRO A 384 -16.90 -27.82 -19.89
N GLN A 385 -16.35 -27.36 -21.03
CA GLN A 385 -15.68 -28.23 -21.98
C GLN A 385 -14.28 -28.64 -21.51
N VAL A 386 -14.14 -29.92 -21.21
CA VAL A 386 -12.84 -30.54 -20.89
C VAL A 386 -12.11 -30.87 -22.20
N GLU A 387 -11.07 -30.11 -22.54
CA GLU A 387 -10.20 -30.45 -23.68
C GLU A 387 -9.14 -31.48 -23.31
N LYS A 388 -8.69 -31.47 -22.06
CA LYS A 388 -7.66 -32.37 -21.52
C LYS A 388 -8.07 -32.78 -20.12
N GLU A 389 -8.10 -34.09 -19.87
CA GLU A 389 -8.29 -34.60 -18.51
C GLU A 389 -7.04 -34.40 -17.68
N CYS A 390 -7.22 -34.05 -16.40
CA CYS A 390 -6.10 -33.99 -15.48
C CYS A 390 -5.67 -35.40 -15.10
N PRO A 391 -4.39 -35.78 -15.31
CA PRO A 391 -3.92 -37.13 -15.00
C PRO A 391 -3.93 -37.42 -13.49
N HIS A 392 -3.88 -36.38 -12.65
CA HIS A 392 -3.79 -36.49 -11.19
C HIS A 392 -4.77 -35.52 -10.50
N PRO A 393 -6.09 -35.79 -10.51
CA PRO A 393 -7.11 -34.91 -9.93
C PRO A 393 -6.88 -34.55 -8.45
N GLU A 394 -6.22 -35.43 -7.70
CA GLU A 394 -5.85 -35.23 -6.31
C GLU A 394 -4.75 -34.17 -6.12
N LYS A 395 -4.04 -33.81 -7.19
CA LYS A 395 -2.98 -32.81 -7.20
C LYS A 395 -3.49 -31.53 -7.86
N GLU A 396 -4.27 -30.77 -7.11
CA GLU A 396 -4.94 -29.56 -7.59
C GLU A 396 -4.01 -28.57 -8.31
N SER A 397 -2.78 -28.37 -7.81
CA SER A 397 -1.81 -27.44 -8.41
C SER A 397 -1.29 -27.90 -9.78
N GLU A 398 -1.08 -29.22 -9.96
CA GLU A 398 -0.69 -29.81 -11.24
C GLU A 398 -1.85 -29.70 -12.24
N CYS A 399 -3.08 -30.01 -11.81
CA CYS A 399 -4.27 -29.84 -12.64
C CYS A 399 -4.48 -28.38 -13.05
N PHE A 400 -4.36 -27.45 -12.10
CA PHE A 400 -4.52 -26.03 -12.41
C PHE A 400 -3.51 -25.59 -13.46
N GLY A 401 -2.27 -26.05 -13.42
CA GLY A 401 -1.26 -25.77 -14.44
C GLY A 401 -1.69 -26.16 -15.86
N ILE A 402 -2.42 -27.27 -16.01
CA ILE A 402 -2.94 -27.75 -17.31
C ILE A 402 -4.06 -26.84 -17.80
N TYR A 403 -4.99 -26.49 -16.92
CA TYR A 403 -6.22 -25.77 -17.23
C TYR A 403 -6.06 -24.25 -17.32
N LYS A 404 -5.15 -23.69 -16.53
CA LYS A 404 -4.98 -22.24 -16.32
C LYS A 404 -4.91 -21.44 -17.61
N ASN A 405 -4.25 -22.00 -18.63
CA ASN A 405 -3.99 -21.34 -19.91
C ASN A 405 -4.89 -21.79 -21.06
N GLY A 406 -5.87 -22.67 -20.79
CA GLY A 406 -6.82 -23.15 -21.80
C GLY A 406 -7.62 -22.01 -22.44
N GLN A 407 -8.10 -22.23 -23.66
CA GLN A 407 -9.00 -21.27 -24.33
C GLN A 407 -10.42 -21.40 -23.80
N VAL A 408 -11.18 -20.31 -23.87
CA VAL A 408 -12.54 -20.21 -23.36
C VAL A 408 -13.55 -20.55 -24.45
N GLY A 409 -14.31 -21.61 -24.25
CA GLY A 409 -15.49 -21.96 -25.04
C GLY A 409 -16.65 -21.00 -24.80
N HIS A 410 -17.71 -21.16 -25.59
CA HIS A 410 -18.92 -20.34 -25.49
C HIS A 410 -20.16 -21.22 -25.53
N ASN A 411 -21.26 -20.69 -25.00
CA ASN A 411 -22.59 -21.24 -25.17
C ASN A 411 -23.50 -20.12 -25.67
N GLU A 412 -23.98 -20.24 -26.91
CA GLU A 412 -24.69 -19.14 -27.58
C GLU A 412 -25.96 -18.73 -26.84
N THR A 413 -26.77 -19.68 -26.37
CA THR A 413 -27.99 -19.40 -25.59
C THR A 413 -27.67 -18.67 -24.30
N PHE A 414 -26.72 -19.19 -23.51
CA PHE A 414 -26.32 -18.58 -22.25
C PHE A 414 -25.75 -17.17 -22.46
N PHE A 415 -24.85 -16.99 -23.42
CA PHE A 415 -24.20 -15.70 -23.68
C PHE A 415 -25.23 -14.67 -24.15
N THR A 416 -26.19 -15.10 -24.98
CA THR A 416 -27.29 -14.26 -25.45
C THR A 416 -28.16 -13.78 -24.30
N GLU A 417 -28.60 -14.67 -23.41
CA GLU A 417 -29.43 -14.31 -22.25
C GLU A 417 -28.66 -13.45 -21.24
N TRP A 418 -27.41 -13.82 -20.96
CA TRP A 418 -26.58 -13.11 -20.01
C TRP A 418 -26.25 -11.68 -20.48
N ALA A 419 -25.86 -11.51 -21.74
CA ALA A 419 -25.62 -10.19 -22.33
C ALA A 419 -26.89 -9.32 -22.32
N ARG A 420 -28.04 -9.88 -22.70
CA ARG A 420 -29.34 -9.19 -22.67
C ARG A 420 -29.66 -8.67 -21.27
N ASN A 421 -29.51 -9.52 -20.26
CA ASN A 421 -29.82 -9.18 -18.88
C ASN A 421 -28.87 -8.09 -18.35
N ALA A 422 -27.57 -8.22 -18.61
CA ALA A 422 -26.56 -7.23 -18.22
C ALA A 422 -26.82 -5.84 -18.83
N ILE A 423 -27.05 -5.78 -20.15
CA ILE A 423 -27.32 -4.52 -20.86
C ILE A 423 -28.60 -3.87 -20.36
N ASN A 424 -29.67 -4.64 -20.17
CA ASN A 424 -30.94 -4.11 -19.67
C ASN A 424 -30.84 -3.62 -18.22
N GLN A 425 -30.10 -4.33 -17.37
CA GLN A 425 -29.87 -3.91 -15.98
C GLN A 425 -29.17 -2.56 -15.92
N VAL A 426 -28.06 -2.40 -16.66
CA VAL A 426 -27.33 -1.12 -16.69
C VAL A 426 -28.16 0.00 -17.30
N LYS A 427 -28.95 -0.29 -18.33
CA LYS A 427 -29.87 0.69 -18.92
C LYS A 427 -30.84 1.26 -17.89
N VAL A 428 -31.50 0.39 -17.11
CA VAL A 428 -32.45 0.80 -16.06
C VAL A 428 -31.73 1.65 -15.02
N MET A 429 -30.56 1.20 -14.56
CA MET A 429 -29.76 1.96 -13.59
C MET A 429 -29.42 3.38 -14.09
N LYS A 430 -29.00 3.55 -15.35
CA LYS A 430 -28.68 4.87 -15.89
C LYS A 430 -29.91 5.77 -16.03
N GLN A 431 -31.09 5.21 -16.28
CA GLN A 431 -32.35 5.96 -16.31
C GLN A 431 -32.78 6.44 -14.92
N ASP A 432 -32.61 5.59 -13.90
CA ASP A 432 -32.91 5.94 -12.50
C ASP A 432 -31.94 7.01 -11.97
N GLU A 433 -30.64 6.87 -12.27
CA GLU A 433 -29.61 7.84 -11.89
C GLU A 433 -29.82 9.21 -12.57
N PHE A 434 -30.22 9.22 -13.85
CA PHE A 434 -30.55 10.46 -14.56
C PHE A 434 -31.70 11.21 -13.89
N SER A 435 -32.65 10.49 -13.29
CA SER A 435 -33.82 11.06 -12.63
C SER A 435 -33.52 11.67 -11.24
N THR A 436 -32.33 11.47 -10.68
CA THR A 436 -32.03 11.75 -9.26
C THR A 436 -30.85 12.69 -8.99
N GLN A 437 -30.26 13.35 -9.99
CA GLN A 437 -29.01 14.13 -9.78
C GLN A 437 -29.21 15.43 -8.97
N GLN A 438 -28.57 15.50 -7.79
CA GLN A 438 -28.12 16.74 -7.13
C GLN A 438 -26.58 16.79 -7.11
N PRO A 439 -25.95 17.98 -7.13
CA PRO A 439 -24.51 18.10 -7.18
C PRO A 439 -23.89 17.78 -5.82
N LYS A 440 -23.01 16.78 -5.78
CA LYS A 440 -22.08 16.58 -4.67
C LYS A 440 -20.71 17.13 -5.09
N SER A 441 -20.16 18.01 -4.26
CA SER A 441 -18.78 18.46 -4.39
C SER A 441 -17.82 17.35 -3.96
N SER A 442 -16.81 17.07 -4.77
CA SER A 442 -15.63 16.32 -4.33
C SER A 442 -14.35 17.03 -4.71
N CYS A 443 -13.30 16.68 -3.97
CA CYS A 443 -11.95 17.21 -4.14
C CYS A 443 -11.42 16.88 -5.54
N VAL A 444 -11.14 17.93 -6.30
CA VAL A 444 -10.48 17.87 -7.60
C VAL A 444 -8.98 17.70 -7.38
N CYS A 445 -8.45 16.49 -7.58
CA CYS A 445 -7.04 16.30 -7.89
C CYS A 445 -6.88 16.12 -9.40
N ALA A 446 -6.97 17.22 -10.14
CA ALA A 446 -6.68 17.28 -11.56
C ALA A 446 -5.52 18.26 -11.82
N ARG A 447 -4.31 17.71 -11.87
CA ARG A 447 -3.16 18.18 -12.67
C ARG A 447 -2.46 16.86 -13.02
N VAL A 448 -2.33 16.42 -14.28
CA VAL A 448 -1.47 16.98 -15.33
C VAL A 448 -1.86 16.27 -16.64
N VAL A 449 -2.23 17.02 -17.68
CA VAL A 449 -1.93 16.70 -19.09
C VAL A 449 -1.83 18.03 -19.83
N GLU A 450 -0.61 18.52 -20.00
CA GLU A 450 -0.18 19.24 -21.20
C GLU A 450 1.02 18.50 -21.78
#